data_AF-A0A9E4S366-F1
#
_entry.id   AF-A0A9E4S366-F1
#
_cell.length_a   1.000
_cell.length_b   1.000
_cell.length_c   1.000
_cell.angle_alpha   90.00
_cell.angle_beta   90.00
_cell.angle_gamma   90.00
#
_symmetry.space_group_name_H-M   'P 1'
#
loop_
_entity.id
_entity.type
_entity.pdbx_description
1 polymer ?
#
loop_
_entity_poly.entity_id
_entity_poly.type
_entity_poly.pdbx_seq_one_letter_code
_entity_poly.pdbx_strand_id
1 'polypeptide(L)'
;HFLAEGEQAFEEGTLNYLNIPAVEIGLRYIESIGIETIHDRVWCLTSWLLENLLSLRHSNGAPVVRVYGPTTMEARGGTLTINFYDPKDILIDHRRIDDLAGRAGISLRTGCFCNPGAGEMAHGLTEEDMAAAFENSERMTFEQFLSVLEDRDGKNAGAVRISMGLASNFADVYRFWDFARSFIDQTAGEV
;
A
#
# COMPACT_ATOMS: atom_id res chain seq x y z
N HIS A 1 17.53 34.88 9.72
CA HIS A 1 16.48 34.16 10.45
C HIS A 1 17.19 33.24 11.42
N PHE A 2 16.98 33.41 12.72
CA PHE A 2 17.55 32.53 13.74
C PHE A 2 16.42 31.66 14.25
N LEU A 3 16.63 30.34 14.27
CA LEU A 3 15.68 29.42 14.87
C LEU A 3 15.63 29.65 16.38
N ALA A 4 14.47 29.39 17.00
CA ALA A 4 14.38 29.30 18.45
C ALA A 4 15.30 28.17 18.97
N GLU A 5 15.74 28.25 20.23
CA GLU A 5 16.44 27.13 20.86
C GLU A 5 15.44 26.03 21.19
N GLY A 6 15.80 24.76 20.99
CA GLY A 6 14.99 23.60 21.40
C GLY A 6 13.90 23.16 20.41
N GLU A 7 12.87 22.49 20.92
CA GLU A 7 11.74 21.95 20.15
C GLU A 7 10.92 23.04 19.44
N GLN A 8 10.92 24.26 19.97
CA GLN A 8 10.23 25.42 19.40
C GLN A 8 10.75 25.78 18.01
N ALA A 9 11.97 25.35 17.65
CA ALA A 9 12.51 25.51 16.29
C ALA A 9 11.69 24.74 15.22
N PHE A 10 10.92 23.74 15.65
CA PHE A 10 10.13 22.85 14.79
C PHE A 10 8.62 23.10 14.93
N GLU A 11 8.22 24.07 15.76
CA GLU A 11 6.82 24.44 15.98
C GLU A 11 6.49 25.67 15.13
N GLU A 12 5.48 25.56 14.27
CA GLU A 12 5.01 26.68 13.45
C GLU A 12 3.68 27.22 14.02
N GLY A 13 3.70 28.47 14.49
CA GLY A 13 2.48 29.17 14.92
C GLY A 13 1.98 28.77 16.32
N THR A 14 0.65 28.72 16.48
CA THR A 14 0.03 28.40 17.77
C THR A 14 0.02 26.89 17.99
N LEU A 15 0.58 26.44 19.11
CA LEU A 15 0.57 25.04 19.52
C LEU A 15 -0.85 24.43 19.47
N ASN A 16 -0.93 23.19 19.00
CA ASN A 16 -2.20 22.45 18.97
C ASN A 16 -2.53 21.90 20.37
N TYR A 17 -2.93 22.80 21.27
CA TYR A 17 -3.23 22.50 22.67
C TYR A 17 -4.31 21.43 22.85
N LEU A 18 -5.16 21.17 21.85
CA LEU A 18 -6.17 20.11 21.90
C LEU A 18 -5.58 18.72 21.60
N ASN A 19 -4.54 18.64 20.77
CA ASN A 19 -3.87 17.37 20.48
C ASN A 19 -2.94 16.92 21.59
N ILE A 20 -2.40 17.83 22.41
CA ILE A 20 -1.50 17.47 23.51
C ILE A 20 -2.21 16.51 24.50
N PRO A 21 -3.42 16.80 25.04
CA PRO A 21 -4.17 15.84 25.83
C PRO A 21 -4.58 14.59 25.05
N ALA A 22 -4.85 14.70 23.75
CA ALA A 22 -5.26 13.57 22.92
C ALA A 22 -4.16 12.48 22.83
N VAL A 23 -2.89 12.87 22.83
CA VAL A 23 -1.76 11.93 22.88
C VAL A 23 -1.77 11.14 24.18
N GLU A 24 -1.92 11.80 25.33
CA GLU A 24 -2.00 11.11 26.63
C GLU A 24 -3.18 10.14 26.67
N ILE A 25 -4.36 10.58 26.22
CA ILE A 25 -5.56 9.73 26.15
C ILE A 25 -5.31 8.52 25.25
N GLY A 26 -4.70 8.71 24.07
CA GLY A 26 -4.37 7.64 23.14
C GLY A 26 -3.38 6.63 23.71
N LEU A 27 -2.34 7.11 24.40
CA LEU A 27 -1.34 6.23 25.05
C LEU A 27 -1.97 5.43 26.19
N ARG A 28 -2.78 6.06 27.06
CA ARG A 28 -3.52 5.36 28.11
C ARG A 28 -4.49 4.32 27.54
N TYR A 29 -5.12 4.62 26.41
CA TYR A 29 -5.99 3.66 25.72
C TYR A 29 -5.20 2.44 25.21
N ILE A 30 -4.07 2.66 24.53
CA ILE A 30 -3.17 1.57 24.08
C ILE A 30 -2.67 0.74 25.27
N GLU A 31 -2.24 1.41 26.34
CA GLU A 31 -1.78 0.76 27.58
C GLU A 31 -2.88 -0.09 28.22
N SER A 32 -4.12 0.41 28.26
CA SER A 32 -5.27 -0.31 28.85
C SER A 32 -5.63 -1.60 28.11
N ILE A 33 -5.32 -1.68 26.80
CA ILE A 33 -5.50 -2.88 25.99
C ILE A 33 -4.27 -3.79 26.08
N GLY A 34 -3.07 -3.20 26.15
CA GLY A 34 -1.79 -3.90 26.18
C GLY A 34 -1.22 -4.09 24.77
N ILE A 35 0.02 -3.65 24.56
CA ILE A 35 0.68 -3.67 23.25
C ILE A 35 0.83 -5.09 22.67
N GLU A 36 1.05 -6.10 23.52
CA GLU A 36 1.13 -7.50 23.11
C GLU A 36 -0.20 -8.00 22.55
N THR A 37 -1.32 -7.68 23.20
CA THR A 37 -2.66 -8.05 22.71
C THR A 37 -2.98 -7.37 21.38
N ILE A 38 -2.57 -6.12 21.21
CA ILE A 38 -2.70 -5.40 19.93
C ILE A 38 -1.85 -6.08 18.86
N HIS A 39 -0.59 -6.42 19.19
CA HIS A 39 0.33 -7.09 18.30
C HIS A 39 -0.24 -8.44 17.83
N ASP A 40 -0.64 -9.31 18.75
CA ASP A 40 -1.20 -10.63 18.44
C ASP A 40 -2.44 -10.53 17.55
N ARG A 41 -3.31 -9.55 17.81
CA ARG A 41 -4.50 -9.32 17.00
C ARG A 41 -4.15 -8.87 15.59
N VAL A 42 -3.27 -7.86 15.45
CA VAL A 42 -2.81 -7.39 14.14
C VAL A 42 -2.10 -8.51 13.39
N TRP A 43 -1.29 -9.30 14.08
CA TRP A 43 -0.60 -10.46 13.53
C TRP A 43 -1.60 -11.50 12.99
N CYS A 44 -2.60 -11.90 13.79
CA CYS A 44 -3.63 -12.85 13.37
C CYS A 44 -4.39 -12.38 12.12
N LEU A 45 -4.83 -11.12 12.12
CA LEU A 45 -5.54 -10.51 10.99
C LEU A 45 -4.67 -10.47 9.73
N THR A 46 -3.41 -10.08 9.88
CA THR A 46 -2.45 -9.98 8.76
C THR A 46 -2.09 -11.34 8.20
N SER A 47 -1.82 -12.34 9.06
CA SER A 47 -1.47 -13.70 8.64
C SER A 47 -2.62 -14.33 7.87
N TRP A 48 -3.84 -14.25 8.43
CA TRP A 48 -5.02 -14.78 7.76
C TRP A 48 -5.22 -14.13 6.39
N LEU A 49 -5.11 -12.81 6.31
CA LEU A 49 -5.30 -12.10 5.04
C LEU A 49 -4.22 -12.50 4.03
N LEU A 50 -2.95 -12.53 4.43
CA LEU A 50 -1.83 -12.87 3.58
C LEU A 50 -1.96 -14.27 2.99
N GLU A 51 -2.25 -15.27 3.82
CA GLU A 51 -2.47 -16.66 3.40
C GLU A 51 -3.63 -16.77 2.41
N ASN A 52 -4.75 -16.13 2.71
CA ASN A 52 -5.94 -16.21 1.87
C ASN A 52 -5.78 -15.46 0.55
N LEU A 53 -5.12 -14.29 0.53
CA LEU A 53 -4.76 -13.58 -0.69
C LEU A 53 -3.82 -14.43 -1.56
N LEU A 54 -2.78 -15.03 -0.98
CA LEU A 54 -1.84 -15.89 -1.70
C LEU A 54 -2.47 -17.18 -2.22
N SER A 55 -3.67 -17.54 -1.76
CA SER A 55 -4.44 -18.69 -2.27
C SER A 55 -5.33 -18.36 -3.47
N LEU A 56 -5.60 -17.07 -3.75
CA LEU A 56 -6.50 -16.67 -4.84
C LEU A 56 -5.87 -17.01 -6.20
N ARG A 57 -6.61 -17.77 -7.01
CA ARG A 57 -6.20 -18.21 -8.34
C ARG A 57 -7.31 -17.97 -9.36
N HIS A 58 -6.90 -17.56 -10.55
CA HIS A 58 -7.72 -17.61 -11.75
C HIS A 58 -8.02 -19.07 -12.13
N SER A 59 -9.02 -19.28 -12.99
CA SER A 59 -9.39 -20.60 -13.49
C SER A 59 -8.23 -21.31 -14.22
N ASN A 60 -7.27 -20.55 -14.77
CA ASN A 60 -6.07 -21.08 -15.40
C ASN A 60 -4.91 -21.37 -14.41
N GLY A 61 -5.12 -21.16 -13.11
CA GLY A 61 -4.11 -21.36 -12.07
C GLY A 61 -3.12 -20.21 -11.89
N ALA A 62 -3.26 -19.10 -12.63
CA ALA A 62 -2.46 -17.90 -12.39
C ALA A 62 -2.90 -17.21 -11.07
N PRO A 63 -1.97 -16.57 -10.32
CA PRO A 63 -2.30 -15.83 -9.10
C PRO A 63 -3.07 -14.54 -9.41
N VAL A 64 -4.13 -14.26 -8.65
CA VAL A 64 -4.90 -13.00 -8.76
C VAL A 64 -4.12 -11.82 -8.19
N VAL A 65 -3.33 -12.08 -7.14
CA VAL A 65 -2.56 -11.06 -6.43
C VAL A 65 -1.11 -11.47 -6.28
N ARG A 66 -0.21 -10.50 -6.39
CA ARG A 66 1.21 -10.67 -6.06
C ARG A 66 1.57 -9.76 -4.89
N VAL A 67 2.30 -10.32 -3.93
CA VAL A 67 2.74 -9.61 -2.72
C VAL A 67 4.14 -9.05 -2.95
N TYR A 68 4.35 -7.80 -2.58
CA TYR A 68 5.67 -7.20 -2.49
C TYR A 68 6.29 -7.49 -1.13
N GLY A 69 7.48 -8.10 -1.14
CA GLY A 69 8.20 -8.52 0.06
C GLY A 69 7.85 -9.94 0.53
N PRO A 70 8.18 -10.30 1.79
CA PRO A 70 8.05 -11.66 2.28
C PRO A 70 6.62 -12.21 2.22
N THR A 71 6.44 -13.48 1.86
CA THR A 71 5.12 -14.14 1.89
C THR A 71 4.82 -14.81 3.24
N THR A 72 5.61 -14.49 4.26
CA THR A 72 5.46 -14.97 5.64
C THR A 72 5.27 -13.80 6.60
N MET A 73 4.91 -14.14 7.85
CA MET A 73 4.81 -13.19 8.95
C MET A 73 6.15 -12.92 9.66
N GLU A 74 7.24 -13.49 9.18
CA GLU A 74 8.57 -13.26 9.75
C GLU A 74 9.04 -11.82 9.49
N ALA A 75 9.45 -11.11 10.54
CA ALA A 75 9.87 -9.72 10.47
C ALA A 75 8.86 -8.79 9.75
N ARG A 76 7.56 -9.07 9.90
CA ARG A 76 6.46 -8.34 9.24
C ARG A 76 5.58 -7.62 10.25
N GLY A 77 5.25 -6.36 9.95
CA GLY A 77 4.21 -5.60 10.65
C GLY A 77 2.81 -5.79 10.04
N GLY A 78 1.85 -4.97 10.44
CA GLY A 78 0.45 -5.05 9.99
C GLY A 78 0.16 -4.59 8.56
N THR A 79 1.17 -4.43 7.69
CA THR A 79 0.98 -3.87 6.34
C THR A 79 1.29 -4.90 5.27
N LEU A 80 0.39 -5.05 4.30
CA LEU A 80 0.57 -5.81 3.07
C LEU A 80 0.62 -4.85 1.88
N THR A 81 1.58 -5.05 0.99
CA THR A 81 1.69 -4.31 -0.27
C THR A 81 1.52 -5.31 -1.40
N ILE A 82 0.52 -5.10 -2.26
CA ILE A 82 0.14 -6.05 -3.31
C ILE A 82 -0.18 -5.34 -4.62
N ASN A 83 -0.23 -6.10 -5.69
CA ASN A 83 -0.86 -5.72 -6.95
C ASN A 83 -1.77 -6.84 -7.48
N PHE A 84 -2.75 -6.46 -8.29
CA PHE A 84 -3.73 -7.35 -8.90
C PHE A 84 -3.39 -7.62 -10.36
N TYR A 85 -3.56 -8.87 -10.79
CA TYR A 85 -3.28 -9.30 -12.15
C TYR A 85 -4.52 -10.00 -12.72
N ASP A 86 -4.65 -9.94 -14.04
CA ASP A 86 -5.70 -10.63 -14.75
C ASP A 86 -5.25 -12.06 -15.19
N PRO A 87 -6.14 -12.88 -15.78
CA PRO A 87 -5.77 -14.23 -16.24
C PRO A 87 -4.63 -14.29 -17.25
N LYS A 88 -4.36 -13.18 -17.97
CA LYS A 88 -3.28 -13.08 -18.97
C LYS A 88 -2.00 -12.50 -18.38
N ASP A 89 -1.93 -12.39 -17.06
CA ASP A 89 -0.82 -11.80 -16.31
C ASP A 89 -0.64 -10.29 -16.53
N ILE A 90 -1.72 -9.60 -16.94
CA ILE A 90 -1.71 -8.14 -17.12
C ILE A 90 -2.02 -7.47 -15.79
N LEU A 91 -1.16 -6.54 -15.39
CA LEU A 91 -1.33 -5.74 -14.18
C LEU A 91 -2.58 -4.86 -14.28
N ILE A 92 -3.45 -4.93 -13.27
CA ILE A 92 -4.61 -4.05 -13.14
C ILE A 92 -4.15 -2.75 -12.47
N ASP A 93 -4.55 -1.61 -13.05
CA ASP A 93 -4.16 -0.30 -12.52
C ASP A 93 -4.63 -0.09 -11.07
N HIS A 94 -3.69 0.20 -10.18
CA HIS A 94 -3.94 0.49 -8.79
C HIS A 94 -4.96 1.63 -8.56
N ARG A 95 -5.05 2.61 -9.46
CA ARG A 95 -6.06 3.70 -9.42
C ARG A 95 -7.46 3.14 -9.61
N ARG A 96 -7.60 2.14 -10.49
CA ARG A 96 -8.87 1.46 -10.73
C ARG A 96 -9.26 0.59 -9.54
N ILE A 97 -8.30 -0.10 -8.94
CA ILE A 97 -8.52 -0.82 -7.68
C ILE A 97 -8.98 0.13 -6.58
N ASP A 98 -8.40 1.33 -6.46
CA ASP A 98 -8.79 2.35 -5.48
C ASP A 98 -10.24 2.81 -5.64
N ASP A 99 -10.66 3.14 -6.88
CA ASP A 99 -12.04 3.53 -7.19
C ASP A 99 -13.04 2.41 -6.89
N LEU A 100 -12.74 1.17 -7.30
CA LEU A 100 -13.60 0.02 -7.03
C LEU A 100 -13.69 -0.29 -5.53
N ALA A 101 -12.58 -0.20 -4.80
CA ALA A 101 -12.55 -0.35 -3.35
C ALA A 101 -13.38 0.74 -2.66
N GLY A 102 -13.26 1.99 -3.10
CA GLY A 102 -14.06 3.11 -2.61
C GLY A 102 -15.56 2.88 -2.78
N ARG A 103 -15.99 2.36 -3.94
CA ARG A 103 -17.40 1.97 -4.18
C ARG A 103 -17.87 0.82 -3.29
N ALA A 104 -16.97 -0.07 -2.88
CA ALA A 104 -17.22 -1.14 -1.91
C ALA A 104 -17.14 -0.67 -0.45
N GLY A 105 -16.88 0.62 -0.19
CA GLY A 105 -16.71 1.16 1.16
C GLY A 105 -15.39 0.75 1.83
N ILE A 106 -14.36 0.46 1.03
CA ILE A 106 -13.03 0.07 1.49
C ILE A 106 -12.06 1.21 1.19
N SER A 107 -11.41 1.73 2.24
CA SER A 107 -10.34 2.72 2.08
C SER A 107 -8.99 2.02 1.95
N LEU A 108 -8.36 2.15 0.78
CA LEU A 108 -7.01 1.62 0.53
C LEU A 108 -5.99 2.75 0.47
N ARG A 109 -4.72 2.41 0.65
CA ARG A 109 -3.63 3.35 0.34
C ARG A 109 -2.97 2.93 -0.96
N THR A 110 -3.35 3.58 -2.04
CA THR A 110 -2.75 3.40 -3.36
C THR A 110 -1.73 4.50 -3.64
N GLY A 111 -0.76 4.19 -4.48
CA GLY A 111 0.20 5.15 -5.02
C GLY A 111 1.54 4.51 -5.34
N CYS A 112 2.43 5.31 -5.91
CA CYS A 112 3.77 4.87 -6.29
C CYS A 112 4.71 4.79 -5.08
N PHE A 113 5.78 4.00 -5.22
CA PHE A 113 6.83 3.92 -4.21
C PHE A 113 7.69 5.18 -4.27
N CYS A 114 7.58 6.05 -3.27
CA CYS A 114 8.36 7.30 -3.20
C CYS A 114 9.84 7.10 -2.85
N ASN A 115 10.28 5.86 -2.61
CA ASN A 115 11.67 5.53 -2.30
C ASN A 115 12.38 5.05 -3.57
N PRO A 116 13.36 5.80 -4.10
CA PRO A 116 14.22 5.35 -5.19
C PRO A 116 14.91 4.04 -4.80
N GLY A 117 14.88 3.06 -5.70
CA GLY A 117 15.31 1.67 -5.52
C GLY A 117 14.18 0.71 -5.14
N ALA A 118 13.19 1.14 -4.34
CA ALA A 118 12.08 0.27 -3.97
C ALA A 118 11.04 0.14 -5.09
N GLY A 119 10.79 1.22 -5.84
CA GLY A 119 9.94 1.19 -7.02
C GLY A 119 10.58 0.36 -8.14
N GLU A 120 11.87 0.53 -8.34
CA GLU A 120 12.66 -0.13 -9.38
C GLU A 120 12.73 -1.63 -9.14
N MET A 121 12.98 -2.07 -7.91
CA MET A 121 12.95 -3.48 -7.55
C MET A 121 11.54 -4.09 -7.60
N ALA A 122 10.51 -3.34 -7.19
CA ALA A 122 9.13 -3.80 -7.23
C ALA A 122 8.63 -3.98 -8.66
N HIS A 123 9.04 -3.10 -9.57
CA HIS A 123 8.55 -3.08 -10.95
C HIS A 123 9.54 -3.67 -11.96
N GLY A 124 10.72 -4.11 -11.50
CA GLY A 124 11.78 -4.63 -12.37
C GLY A 124 12.31 -3.58 -13.34
N LEU A 125 12.42 -2.32 -12.92
CA LEU A 125 13.00 -1.25 -13.73
C LEU A 125 14.52 -1.38 -13.74
N THR A 126 15.09 -1.38 -14.94
CA THR A 126 16.54 -1.45 -15.15
C THR A 126 17.17 -0.06 -15.19
N GLU A 127 18.50 0.00 -15.10
CA GLU A 127 19.25 1.25 -15.27
C GLU A 127 18.99 1.88 -16.65
N GLU A 128 18.81 1.06 -17.68
CA GLU A 128 18.50 1.48 -19.04
C GLU A 128 17.11 2.14 -19.13
N ASP A 129 16.10 1.56 -18.47
CA ASP A 129 14.74 2.12 -18.40
C ASP A 129 14.75 3.50 -17.74
N MET A 130 15.53 3.63 -16.66
CA MET A 130 15.69 4.88 -15.93
C MET A 130 16.43 5.92 -16.77
N ALA A 131 17.58 5.57 -17.35
CA ALA A 131 18.36 6.48 -18.19
C ALA A 131 17.53 7.02 -19.37
N ALA A 132 16.76 6.14 -20.02
CA ALA A 132 15.93 6.51 -21.14
C ALA A 132 14.72 7.36 -20.72
N ALA A 133 14.19 7.21 -19.49
CA ALA A 133 13.13 8.08 -18.95
C ALA A 133 13.63 9.51 -18.64
N PHE A 134 14.92 9.67 -18.35
CA PHE A 134 15.55 10.97 -18.07
C PHE A 134 16.21 11.64 -19.30
N GLU A 135 16.30 10.96 -20.44
CA GLU A 135 17.00 11.45 -21.64
C GLU A 135 16.47 12.79 -22.20
N ASN A 136 15.22 13.18 -21.90
CA ASN A 136 14.57 14.35 -22.53
C ASN A 136 13.88 15.35 -21.58
N SER A 137 14.26 15.47 -20.30
CA SER A 137 13.71 16.56 -19.48
C SER A 137 14.70 17.20 -18.51
N GLU A 138 14.89 18.52 -18.64
CA GLU A 138 15.52 19.33 -17.59
C GLU A 138 14.64 19.44 -16.33
N ARG A 139 13.33 19.14 -16.46
CA ARG A 139 12.34 18.97 -15.40
C ARG A 139 11.18 18.08 -15.87
N MET A 140 10.95 16.96 -15.19
CA MET A 140 9.73 16.15 -15.29
C MET A 140 8.97 16.19 -13.97
N THR A 141 7.65 16.31 -14.03
CA THR A 141 6.82 16.06 -12.85
C THR A 141 6.80 14.57 -12.53
N PHE A 142 6.51 14.21 -11.28
CA PHE A 142 6.38 12.81 -10.88
C PHE A 142 5.34 12.06 -11.72
N GLU A 143 4.23 12.71 -12.06
CA GLU A 143 3.19 12.15 -12.93
C GLU A 143 3.68 11.90 -14.36
N GLN A 144 4.49 12.80 -14.92
CA GLN A 144 5.10 12.62 -16.25
C GLN A 144 6.14 11.51 -16.26
N PHE A 145 6.88 11.35 -15.16
CA PHE A 145 7.79 10.22 -14.98
C PHE A 145 7.05 8.89 -14.95
N LEU A 146 5.94 8.83 -14.21
CA LEU A 146 5.09 7.65 -14.17
C LEU A 146 4.47 7.34 -15.54
N SER A 147 3.99 8.34 -16.28
CA SER A 147 3.43 8.11 -17.61
C SER A 147 4.49 7.59 -18.61
N VAL A 148 5.73 8.09 -18.53
CA VAL A 148 6.83 7.60 -19.39
C VAL A 148 7.21 6.15 -19.08
N LEU A 149 7.16 5.75 -17.81
CA LEU A 149 7.38 4.37 -17.38
C LEU A 149 6.20 3.45 -17.74
N GLU A 150 4.96 3.94 -17.63
CA GLU A 150 3.75 3.25 -18.07
C GLU A 150 3.74 3.03 -19.60
N ASP A 151 4.06 4.06 -20.38
CA ASP A 151 4.02 4.06 -21.86
C ASP A 151 5.09 3.18 -22.50
N ARG A 152 6.26 3.05 -21.88
CA ARG A 152 7.40 2.31 -22.45
C ARG A 152 7.39 0.82 -22.15
N ASP A 153 6.86 0.43 -20.99
CA ASP A 153 7.07 -0.94 -20.49
C ASP A 153 5.81 -1.58 -19.89
N GLY A 154 4.66 -0.87 -19.90
CA GLY A 154 3.43 -1.32 -19.23
C GLY A 154 3.57 -1.43 -17.71
N LYS A 155 4.69 -0.95 -17.14
CA LYS A 155 5.03 -1.03 -15.72
C LYS A 155 4.37 0.12 -14.98
N ASN A 156 3.19 -0.17 -14.43
CA ASN A 156 2.46 0.74 -13.57
C ASN A 156 3.20 0.84 -12.22
N ALA A 157 3.89 1.95 -11.94
CA ALA A 157 4.80 2.03 -10.78
C ALA A 157 4.09 2.12 -9.41
N GLY A 158 2.76 1.98 -9.41
CA GLY A 158 1.90 1.98 -8.24
C GLY A 158 1.80 0.63 -7.52
N ALA A 159 1.44 0.68 -6.24
CA ALA A 159 1.03 -0.50 -5.49
C ALA A 159 -0.18 -0.20 -4.61
N VAL A 160 -0.92 -1.26 -4.28
CA VAL A 160 -2.02 -1.23 -3.32
C VAL A 160 -1.47 -1.62 -1.94
N ARG A 161 -1.63 -0.76 -0.94
CA ARG A 161 -1.24 -1.03 0.44
C ARG A 161 -2.46 -1.17 1.34
N ILE A 162 -2.47 -2.26 2.10
CA ILE A 162 -3.46 -2.57 3.13
C ILE A 162 -2.76 -2.52 4.48
N SER A 163 -3.19 -1.63 5.37
CA SER A 163 -2.63 -1.47 6.70
C SER A 163 -3.67 -1.87 7.75
N MET A 164 -3.35 -2.88 8.54
CA MET A 164 -4.13 -3.29 9.70
C MET A 164 -3.55 -2.63 10.96
N GLY A 165 -4.45 -2.23 11.85
CA GLY A 165 -4.09 -1.62 13.11
C GLY A 165 -5.10 -1.93 14.21
N LEU A 166 -4.99 -1.20 15.32
CA LEU A 166 -5.84 -1.39 16.50
C LEU A 166 -7.34 -1.36 16.20
N ALA A 167 -7.78 -0.52 15.26
CA ALA A 167 -9.19 -0.38 14.90
C ALA A 167 -9.70 -1.47 13.94
N SER A 168 -8.80 -2.24 13.32
CA SER A 168 -9.17 -3.26 12.34
C SER A 168 -9.81 -4.49 13.00
N ASN A 169 -10.75 -5.12 12.30
CA ASN A 169 -11.37 -6.36 12.73
C ASN A 169 -11.49 -7.38 11.59
N PHE A 170 -11.90 -8.61 11.94
CA PHE A 170 -12.01 -9.70 10.98
C PHE A 170 -13.03 -9.41 9.86
N ALA A 171 -14.12 -8.70 10.15
CA ALA A 171 -15.08 -8.34 9.12
C ALA A 171 -14.48 -7.38 8.08
N ASP A 172 -13.60 -6.46 8.50
CA ASP A 172 -12.88 -5.58 7.57
C ASP A 172 -11.94 -6.39 6.67
N VAL A 173 -11.16 -7.29 7.27
CA VAL A 173 -10.21 -8.16 6.57
C VAL A 173 -10.92 -9.10 5.60
N TYR A 174 -12.03 -9.72 6.04
CA TYR A 174 -12.83 -10.61 5.21
C TYR A 174 -13.48 -9.86 4.04
N ARG A 175 -14.01 -8.65 4.27
CA ARG A 175 -14.56 -7.81 3.20
C ARG A 175 -13.51 -7.47 2.15
N PHE A 176 -12.29 -7.15 2.56
CA PHE A 176 -11.21 -6.92 1.61
C PHE A 176 -10.82 -8.19 0.85
N TRP A 177 -10.75 -9.35 1.52
CA TRP A 177 -10.52 -10.62 0.83
C TRP A 177 -11.62 -10.94 -0.18
N ASP A 178 -12.89 -10.73 0.16
CA ASP A 178 -14.02 -10.96 -0.76
C ASP A 178 -13.99 -9.99 -1.95
N PHE A 179 -13.63 -8.73 -1.69
CA PHE A 179 -13.32 -7.75 -2.74
C PHE A 179 -12.22 -8.27 -3.66
N ALA A 180 -11.08 -8.73 -3.12
CA ALA A 180 -9.98 -9.28 -3.91
C ALA A 180 -10.40 -10.53 -4.71
N ARG A 181 -11.24 -11.38 -4.11
CA ARG A 181 -11.79 -12.57 -4.75
C ARG A 181 -12.68 -12.23 -5.96
N SER A 182 -13.33 -11.07 -5.97
CA SER A 182 -14.17 -10.64 -7.10
C SER A 182 -13.40 -10.39 -8.40
N PHE A 183 -12.08 -10.25 -8.33
CA PHE A 183 -11.18 -10.11 -9.49
C PHE A 183 -10.79 -11.45 -10.14
N ILE A 184 -11.22 -12.59 -9.57
CA ILE A 184 -11.02 -13.89 -10.23
C ILE A 184 -11.67 -13.84 -11.62
N ASP A 185 -10.85 -14.15 -12.61
CA ASP A 185 -11.18 -14.22 -14.04
C ASP A 185 -11.66 -12.92 -14.70
N GLN A 186 -11.56 -11.79 -14.00
CA GLN A 186 -11.78 -10.47 -14.59
C GLN A 186 -10.59 -10.05 -15.43
N THR A 187 -10.81 -9.42 -16.58
CA THR A 187 -9.73 -8.90 -17.41
C THR A 187 -9.41 -7.44 -17.11
N ALA A 188 -8.15 -7.03 -17.27
CA ALA A 188 -7.73 -5.66 -16.97
C ALA A 188 -8.47 -4.57 -17.80
N GLY A 189 -9.10 -4.93 -18.92
CA GLY A 189 -9.91 -4.02 -19.73
C GLY A 189 -11.40 -3.96 -19.33
N GLU A 190 -11.89 -4.94 -18.58
CA GLU A 190 -13.28 -4.98 -18.06
C GLU A 190 -13.38 -4.34 -16.68
N VAL A 191 -12.31 -4.47 -15.90
CA VAL A 191 -12.15 -3.86 -14.60
C VAL A 191 -11.89 -2.39 -14.77
#